data_AF-A0AA35X8A8-F1
#
_entry.id   AF-A0AA35X8A8-F1
#
_cell.length_a   1.000
_cell.length_b   1.000
_cell.length_c   1.000
_cell.angle_alpha   90.00
_cell.angle_beta   90.00
_cell.angle_gamma   90.00
#
_symmetry.space_group_name_H-M   'P 1'
#
loop_
_entity.id
_entity.type
_entity.pdbx_description
1 polymer ?
#
loop_
_entity_poly.entity_id
_entity_poly.type
_entity_poly.pdbx_seq_one_letter_code
_entity_poly.pdbx_strand_id
1 'polypeptide(L)'
;MLTPCFDVTQDDAFIIITMRVPFAKAAEAEFCIDGTFFKFYCKPYFLRLCLPGELVEDGRERAVHDIEKGTITVYVPKLHVGVHFENLGMITSLLSKKQPTSKTPQNPLIEVLPGAGATEEEVEEEEFDWQIDQEMPVEDKPELLLGKRSSAYGFAEQHTAVFSKLQQELPALVDCPDPDGMTGHERRVARLAHEEASFNPQHYLADLMDGAEMMEALCQFQPPWSQQLVAWTDKKKRSEGTTTTAKGKGQREPDQDIIPFTDEERVQLKELPNKEYLLDKATRRTLYLGLVDVIFAYAYDYRITEGEHNVESAWNICKLSSTLSWLEVFRGRVEEVIYCSARRCLCYPLYRHWQLVQCVLHDTTQLFLLGNLH
;
A
#
# COMPACT_ATOMS: atom_id res chain seq x y z
N MET A 1 0.42 -13.45 7.99
CA MET A 1 0.46 -13.71 6.54
C MET A 1 -0.95 -14.05 6.12
N LEU A 2 -1.33 -13.68 4.90
CA LEU A 2 -2.68 -13.88 4.40
C LEU A 2 -2.74 -15.06 3.44
N THR A 3 -3.69 -15.96 3.64
CA THR A 3 -4.01 -16.96 2.63
C THR A 3 -4.76 -16.26 1.49
N PRO A 4 -4.24 -16.20 0.26
CA PRO A 4 -4.99 -15.63 -0.86
C PRO A 4 -6.22 -16.51 -1.18
N CYS A 5 -7.27 -15.93 -1.75
CA CYS A 5 -8.28 -16.75 -2.41
C CYS A 5 -7.63 -17.41 -3.62
N PHE A 6 -7.79 -18.73 -3.76
CA PHE A 6 -7.17 -19.47 -4.86
C PHE A 6 -8.12 -20.49 -5.48
N ASP A 7 -7.87 -20.80 -6.73
CA ASP A 7 -8.52 -21.84 -7.51
C ASP A 7 -7.43 -22.72 -8.13
N VAL A 8 -7.66 -24.04 -8.15
CA VAL A 8 -6.72 -25.01 -8.70
C VAL A 8 -7.42 -25.80 -9.80
N THR A 9 -6.92 -25.61 -11.02
CA THR A 9 -7.36 -26.35 -12.21
C THR A 9 -6.18 -27.15 -12.77
N GLN A 10 -6.44 -28.03 -13.73
CA GLN A 10 -5.39 -28.85 -14.34
C GLN A 10 -5.65 -29.07 -15.83
N ASP A 11 -4.57 -29.26 -16.57
CA ASP A 11 -4.57 -29.83 -17.92
C ASP A 11 -3.79 -31.16 -17.94
N ASP A 12 -3.51 -31.72 -19.11
CA ASP A 12 -2.79 -32.99 -19.22
C ASP A 12 -1.34 -32.91 -18.71
N ALA A 13 -0.71 -31.74 -18.73
CA ALA A 13 0.71 -31.55 -18.43
C ALA A 13 0.99 -30.69 -17.19
N PHE A 14 0.08 -29.81 -16.79
CA PHE A 14 0.24 -28.78 -15.78
C PHE A 14 -0.92 -28.74 -14.78
N ILE A 15 -0.60 -28.33 -13.56
CA ILE A 15 -1.53 -27.81 -12.56
C ILE A 15 -1.50 -26.28 -12.67
N ILE A 16 -2.68 -25.67 -12.72
CA ILE A 16 -2.87 -24.22 -12.90
C ILE A 16 -3.47 -23.67 -11.61
N ILE A 17 -2.66 -22.96 -10.84
CA ILE A 17 -3.03 -22.37 -9.56
C ILE A 17 -3.26 -20.87 -9.79
N THR A 18 -4.51 -20.44 -9.69
CA THR A 18 -4.88 -19.03 -9.82
C THR A 18 -5.12 -18.44 -8.44
N MET A 19 -4.35 -17.43 -8.06
CA MET A 19 -4.41 -16.79 -6.74
C MET A 19 -4.80 -15.32 -6.90
N ARG A 20 -5.74 -14.85 -6.09
CA ARG A 20 -6.14 -13.44 -6.02
C ARG A 20 -5.31 -12.73 -4.96
N VAL A 21 -4.40 -11.89 -5.42
CA VAL A 21 -3.37 -11.20 -4.62
C VAL A 21 -3.31 -9.70 -4.96
N PRO A 22 -4.38 -8.93 -4.71
CA PRO A 22 -4.49 -7.52 -5.12
C PRO A 22 -3.46 -6.58 -4.49
N PHE A 23 -2.84 -7.00 -3.37
CA PHE A 23 -1.85 -6.19 -2.64
C PHE A 23 -0.41 -6.68 -2.83
N ALA A 24 -0.19 -7.66 -3.71
CA ALA A 24 1.13 -8.23 -3.95
C ALA A 24 1.92 -7.41 -4.98
N LYS A 25 3.22 -7.24 -4.73
CA LYS A 25 4.18 -6.80 -5.75
C LYS A 25 4.70 -8.01 -6.49
N ALA A 26 4.30 -8.18 -7.75
CA ALA A 26 4.68 -9.37 -8.54
C ALA A 26 6.20 -9.62 -8.64
N ALA A 27 7.03 -8.58 -8.51
CA ALA A 27 8.50 -8.70 -8.52
C ALA A 27 9.08 -9.42 -7.28
N GLU A 28 8.33 -9.46 -6.17
CA GLU A 28 8.73 -10.08 -4.91
C GLU A 28 8.05 -11.44 -4.70
N ALA A 29 7.45 -12.00 -5.77
CA ALA A 29 6.75 -13.28 -5.69
C ALA A 29 7.71 -14.45 -5.85
N GLU A 30 7.72 -15.33 -4.87
CA GLU A 30 8.51 -16.56 -4.84
C GLU A 30 7.58 -17.77 -4.72
N PHE A 31 7.90 -18.84 -5.45
CA PHE A 31 7.25 -20.13 -5.25
C PHE A 31 8.28 -21.26 -5.27
N CYS A 32 7.96 -22.33 -4.57
CA CYS A 32 8.80 -23.51 -4.43
C CYS A 32 7.91 -24.75 -4.57
N ILE A 33 8.40 -25.72 -5.34
CA ILE A 33 7.73 -26.99 -5.62
C ILE A 33 8.56 -28.10 -4.98
N ASP A 34 7.95 -28.87 -4.08
CA ASP A 34 8.64 -29.93 -3.37
C ASP A 34 7.76 -31.19 -3.36
N GLY A 35 7.95 -32.05 -4.37
CA GLY A 35 7.18 -33.27 -4.57
C GLY A 35 5.68 -32.99 -4.66
N THR A 36 4.94 -33.25 -3.59
CA THR A 36 3.48 -32.98 -3.54
C THR A 36 3.14 -31.58 -3.04
N PHE A 37 4.11 -30.79 -2.59
CA PHE A 37 3.87 -29.48 -1.99
C PHE A 37 4.13 -28.36 -3.00
N PHE A 38 3.20 -27.41 -3.01
CA PHE A 38 3.39 -26.11 -3.63
C PHE A 38 3.40 -25.05 -2.53
N LYS A 39 4.45 -24.23 -2.48
CA LYS A 39 4.56 -23.10 -1.56
C LYS A 39 4.68 -21.83 -2.39
N PHE A 40 3.88 -20.83 -2.06
CA PHE A 40 3.90 -19.51 -2.65
C PHE A 40 4.02 -18.47 -1.53
N TYR A 41 4.94 -17.53 -1.73
CA TYR A 41 5.17 -16.42 -0.83
C TYR A 41 5.26 -15.13 -1.65
N CYS A 42 4.44 -14.16 -1.30
CA CYS A 42 4.56 -12.82 -1.83
C CYS A 42 3.89 -11.87 -0.85
N LYS A 43 4.67 -11.06 -0.14
CA LYS A 43 4.17 -10.24 0.96
C LYS A 43 2.92 -9.43 0.55
N PRO A 44 1.81 -9.47 1.31
CA PRO A 44 1.60 -10.12 2.62
C PRO A 44 1.06 -11.58 2.54
N TYR A 45 0.98 -12.15 1.35
CA TYR A 45 0.38 -13.45 1.08
C TYR A 45 1.33 -14.63 1.27
N PHE A 46 0.79 -15.71 1.81
CA PHE A 46 1.43 -17.00 1.89
C PHE A 46 0.40 -18.08 1.57
N LEU A 47 0.75 -19.01 0.68
CA LEU A 47 -0.08 -20.15 0.34
C LEU A 47 0.78 -21.40 0.29
N ARG A 48 0.38 -22.43 1.05
CA ARG A 48 0.94 -23.77 0.96
C ARG A 48 -0.16 -24.75 0.62
N LEU A 49 0.00 -25.46 -0.48
CA LEU A 49 -0.90 -26.53 -0.93
C LEU A 49 -0.20 -27.89 -0.83
N CYS A 50 -0.92 -28.88 -0.34
CA CYS A 50 -0.58 -30.28 -0.46
C CYS A 50 -1.42 -30.89 -1.59
N LEU A 51 -0.80 -31.08 -2.75
CA LEU A 51 -1.45 -31.67 -3.92
C LEU A 51 -1.45 -33.21 -3.80
N PRO A 52 -2.43 -33.89 -4.43
CA PRO A 52 -2.58 -35.34 -4.35
C PRO A 52 -1.54 -36.12 -5.17
N GLY A 53 -0.93 -35.48 -6.17
CA GLY A 53 0.10 -36.08 -7.02
C GLY A 53 1.42 -35.33 -6.97
N GLU A 54 2.47 -35.97 -7.48
CA GLU A 54 3.82 -35.42 -7.52
C GLU A 54 3.99 -34.42 -8.66
N LEU A 55 4.62 -33.30 -8.32
CA LEU A 55 5.03 -32.23 -9.22
C LEU A 55 6.52 -32.33 -9.48
N VAL A 56 6.96 -31.68 -10.55
CA VAL A 56 8.38 -31.58 -10.90
C VAL A 56 8.76 -30.11 -11.05
N GLU A 57 9.96 -29.75 -10.60
CA GLU A 57 10.59 -28.47 -10.91
C GLU A 57 11.62 -28.70 -12.03
N ASP A 58 11.21 -28.45 -13.27
CA ASP A 58 12.03 -28.71 -14.48
C ASP A 58 12.23 -27.47 -15.36
N GLY A 59 11.85 -26.29 -14.86
CA GLY A 59 12.01 -25.01 -15.56
C GLY A 59 10.94 -24.75 -16.61
N ARG A 60 9.94 -25.63 -16.75
CA ARG A 60 8.72 -25.36 -17.54
C ARG A 60 7.65 -24.63 -16.71
N GLU A 61 7.92 -24.33 -15.44
CA GLU A 61 7.03 -23.51 -14.65
C GLU A 61 6.92 -22.11 -15.24
N ARG A 62 5.74 -21.52 -15.15
CA ARG A 62 5.55 -20.12 -15.50
C ARG A 62 4.53 -19.47 -14.58
N ALA A 63 4.76 -18.21 -14.26
CA ALA A 63 3.80 -17.37 -13.55
C ALA A 63 3.35 -16.23 -14.47
N VAL A 64 2.04 -16.00 -14.54
CA VAL A 64 1.43 -14.90 -15.29
C VAL A 64 0.72 -14.01 -14.30
N HIS A 65 1.03 -12.71 -14.30
CA HIS A 65 0.36 -11.73 -13.46
C HIS A 65 -0.61 -10.90 -14.30
N ASP A 66 -1.90 -10.95 -13.95
CA ASP A 66 -2.94 -10.08 -14.49
C ASP A 66 -3.16 -8.92 -13.50
N ILE A 67 -2.58 -7.77 -13.83
CA ILE A 67 -2.60 -6.55 -13.00
C ILE A 67 -4.03 -6.01 -12.85
N GLU A 68 -4.85 -6.09 -13.90
CA GLU A 68 -6.21 -5.54 -13.88
C GLU A 68 -7.11 -6.29 -12.89
N LYS A 69 -6.93 -7.61 -12.79
CA LYS A 69 -7.71 -8.46 -11.87
C LYS A 69 -7.03 -8.66 -10.51
N GLY A 70 -5.76 -8.30 -10.39
CA GLY A 70 -4.94 -8.57 -9.20
C GLY A 70 -4.79 -10.07 -8.97
N THR A 71 -4.58 -10.85 -10.04
CA THR A 71 -4.47 -12.31 -9.97
C THR A 71 -3.14 -12.79 -10.51
N ILE A 72 -2.48 -13.70 -9.79
CA ILE A 72 -1.29 -14.43 -10.25
C ILE A 72 -1.72 -15.86 -10.57
N THR A 73 -1.45 -16.30 -11.81
CA THR A 73 -1.68 -17.67 -12.26
C THR A 73 -0.34 -18.38 -12.43
N VAL A 74 -0.10 -19.41 -11.64
CA VAL A 74 1.10 -20.24 -11.70
C VAL A 74 0.79 -21.56 -12.39
N TYR A 75 1.58 -21.92 -13.38
CA TYR A 75 1.51 -23.18 -14.12
C TYR A 75 2.65 -24.07 -13.64
N VAL A 76 2.32 -25.18 -13.02
CA VAL A 76 3.28 -26.11 -12.41
C VAL A 76 3.22 -27.45 -13.15
N PRO A 77 4.31 -27.97 -13.72
CA PRO A 77 4.29 -29.21 -14.47
C PRO A 77 4.09 -30.43 -13.55
N LYS A 78 3.34 -31.41 -14.05
CA LYS A 78 3.14 -32.70 -13.39
C LYS A 78 4.37 -33.58 -13.61
N LEU A 79 4.72 -34.40 -12.62
CA LEU A 79 5.78 -35.41 -12.79
C LEU A 79 5.42 -36.44 -13.88
N HIS A 80 4.16 -36.84 -13.94
CA HIS A 80 3.63 -37.76 -14.95
C HIS A 80 2.56 -37.09 -15.81
N VAL A 81 2.88 -36.86 -17.08
CA VAL A 81 1.97 -36.29 -18.08
C VAL A 81 0.79 -37.23 -18.31
N GLY A 82 -0.43 -36.69 -18.30
CA GLY A 82 -1.69 -37.42 -18.46
C GLY A 82 -2.29 -37.96 -17.17
N VAL A 83 -1.64 -37.79 -16.02
CA VAL A 83 -2.23 -38.15 -14.72
C VAL A 83 -3.20 -37.07 -14.27
N HIS A 84 -4.45 -37.44 -14.07
CA HIS A 84 -5.49 -36.56 -13.55
C HIS A 84 -5.46 -36.55 -12.02
N PHE A 85 -5.31 -35.38 -11.42
CA PHE A 85 -5.28 -35.20 -9.97
C PHE A 85 -6.72 -35.11 -9.47
N GLU A 86 -7.16 -36.04 -8.64
CA GLU A 86 -8.52 -36.01 -8.09
C GLU A 86 -8.64 -34.98 -6.97
N ASN A 87 -9.86 -34.51 -6.69
CA ASN A 87 -10.17 -33.69 -5.52
C ASN A 87 -9.50 -32.29 -5.46
N LEU A 88 -9.05 -31.74 -6.60
CA LEU A 88 -8.55 -30.36 -6.67
C LEU A 88 -9.57 -29.29 -6.22
N GLY A 89 -10.88 -29.61 -6.30
CA GLY A 89 -11.95 -28.75 -5.80
C GLY A 89 -12.17 -28.81 -4.27
N MET A 90 -11.54 -29.74 -3.55
CA MET A 90 -11.60 -29.80 -2.08
C MET A 90 -10.51 -28.91 -1.48
N ILE A 91 -10.73 -27.60 -1.56
CA ILE A 91 -9.77 -26.56 -1.16
C ILE A 91 -9.26 -26.76 0.28
N THR A 92 -10.13 -27.16 1.21
CA THR A 92 -9.75 -27.46 2.61
C THR A 92 -8.83 -28.69 2.75
N SER A 93 -8.95 -29.66 1.84
CA SER A 93 -8.06 -30.82 1.78
C SER A 93 -6.71 -30.51 1.14
N LEU A 94 -6.62 -29.43 0.34
CA LEU A 94 -5.35 -28.96 -0.20
C LEU A 94 -4.58 -28.12 0.82
N LEU A 95 -5.29 -27.46 1.74
CA LEU A 95 -4.71 -26.69 2.84
C LEU A 95 -4.39 -27.56 4.07
N SER A 96 -4.88 -28.80 4.12
CA SER A 96 -4.75 -29.65 5.30
C SER A 96 -3.32 -30.16 5.51
N LYS A 97 -2.92 -30.23 6.78
CA LYS A 97 -1.68 -30.85 7.21
C LYS A 97 -1.77 -32.34 6.88
N LYS A 98 -0.88 -32.90 6.05
CA LYS A 98 -0.66 -34.35 6.08
C LYS A 98 -0.11 -34.66 7.48
N GLN A 99 -0.96 -35.16 8.38
CA GLN A 99 -0.47 -35.80 9.59
C GLN A 99 0.45 -36.94 9.14
N PRO A 100 1.65 -37.10 9.72
CA PRO A 100 2.33 -38.37 9.63
C PRO A 100 1.35 -39.41 10.16
N THR A 101 1.01 -40.38 9.31
CA THR A 101 0.22 -41.54 9.72
C THR A 101 0.85 -42.09 10.99
N SER A 102 0.13 -42.05 12.10
CA SER A 102 0.49 -42.77 13.31
C SER A 102 0.49 -44.26 12.97
N LYS A 103 1.63 -44.73 12.47
CA LYS A 103 1.94 -46.15 12.48
C LYS A 103 2.00 -46.52 13.95
N THR A 104 0.93 -47.15 14.42
CA THR A 104 0.90 -47.87 15.69
C THR A 104 2.18 -48.72 15.74
N PRO A 105 3.10 -48.52 16.69
CA PRO A 105 4.24 -49.40 16.83
C PRO A 105 3.71 -50.75 17.32
N GLN A 106 3.73 -51.77 16.45
CA GLN A 106 3.64 -53.16 16.89
C GLN A 106 4.92 -53.49 17.66
N ASN A 107 4.93 -53.26 18.97
CA ASN A 107 5.94 -53.84 19.85
C ASN A 107 5.68 -55.35 19.98
N PRO A 108 6.70 -56.23 19.83
CA PRO A 108 6.57 -57.62 20.25
C PRO A 108 6.53 -57.70 21.79
N LEU A 109 5.54 -58.44 22.27
CA LEU A 109 5.14 -58.66 23.65
C LEU A 109 6.19 -59.48 24.43
N ILE A 110 7.05 -58.83 25.23
CA ILE A 110 7.71 -59.46 26.38
C ILE A 110 7.79 -58.43 27.52
N GLU A 111 7.03 -58.69 28.57
CA GLU A 111 6.99 -57.94 29.82
C GLU A 111 7.85 -58.66 30.88
N VAL A 112 8.89 -58.01 31.39
CA VAL A 112 9.70 -58.53 32.52
C VAL A 112 9.71 -57.49 33.65
N LEU A 113 9.30 -57.93 34.83
CA LEU A 113 9.13 -57.17 36.08
C LEU A 113 10.46 -56.61 36.66
N PRO A 114 10.41 -55.65 37.62
CA PRO A 114 11.32 -54.51 37.67
C PRO A 114 12.60 -54.78 38.46
N GLY A 115 13.73 -54.32 37.90
CA GLY A 115 15.02 -54.19 38.58
C GLY A 115 15.38 -52.71 38.69
N ALA A 116 15.66 -52.26 39.92
CA ALA A 116 15.99 -50.88 40.26
C ALA A 116 17.10 -50.28 39.38
N GLY A 117 16.79 -49.18 38.70
CA GLY A 117 17.73 -48.38 37.92
C GLY A 117 17.02 -47.11 37.46
N ALA A 118 17.70 -45.96 37.61
CA ALA A 118 17.17 -44.61 37.46
C ALA A 118 16.30 -44.41 36.20
N THR A 119 15.13 -43.81 36.39
CA THR A 119 14.33 -43.22 35.31
C THR A 119 15.06 -41.99 34.78
N GLU A 120 15.78 -42.16 33.67
CA GLU A 120 16.04 -41.05 32.74
C GLU A 120 14.71 -40.79 32.01
N GLU A 121 14.09 -39.65 32.30
CA GLU A 121 12.97 -39.15 31.50
C GLU A 121 13.53 -38.83 30.11
N GLU A 122 13.31 -39.73 29.15
CA GLU A 122 13.40 -39.39 27.72
C GLU A 122 12.37 -38.30 27.47
N VAL A 123 12.84 -37.06 27.38
CA VAL A 123 12.04 -35.96 26.84
C VAL A 123 11.82 -36.31 25.38
N GLU A 124 10.61 -36.79 25.03
CA GLU A 124 10.15 -36.77 23.65
C GLU A 124 10.29 -35.31 23.18
N GLU A 125 11.28 -35.03 22.33
CA GLU A 125 11.36 -33.77 21.62
C GLU A 125 10.08 -33.69 20.77
N GLU A 126 9.06 -33.00 21.27
CA GLU A 126 7.92 -32.58 20.47
C GLU A 126 8.51 -31.79 19.29
N GLU A 127 8.57 -32.42 18.11
CA GLU A 127 8.94 -31.77 16.85
C GLU A 127 8.05 -30.52 16.71
N PHE A 128 8.65 -29.35 16.93
CA PHE A 128 7.93 -28.09 16.90
C PHE A 128 7.35 -27.90 15.49
N ASP A 129 6.02 -27.97 15.37
CA ASP A 129 5.32 -27.86 14.10
C ASP A 129 5.44 -26.42 13.57
N TRP A 130 6.46 -26.15 12.75
CA TRP A 130 6.68 -24.85 12.09
C TRP A 130 5.62 -24.51 11.02
N GLN A 131 4.45 -25.15 11.02
CA GLN A 131 3.38 -24.96 10.04
C GLN A 131 2.42 -23.85 10.48
N ILE A 132 2.37 -22.77 9.68
CA ILE A 132 1.43 -21.66 9.87
C ILE A 132 0.02 -22.14 9.48
N ASP A 133 -0.95 -21.97 10.38
CA ASP A 133 -2.35 -22.31 10.10
C ASP A 133 -2.92 -21.36 9.04
N GLN A 134 -3.48 -21.94 7.97
CA GLN A 134 -4.03 -21.22 6.81
C GLN A 134 -5.55 -21.26 6.85
N GLU A 135 -6.19 -20.11 7.07
CA GLU A 135 -7.64 -19.96 6.97
C GLU A 135 -8.02 -19.30 5.63
N MET A 136 -9.11 -19.77 5.01
CA MET A 136 -9.64 -19.14 3.81
C MET A 136 -10.25 -17.77 4.14
N PRO A 137 -10.05 -16.75 3.29
CA PRO A 137 -10.74 -15.48 3.45
C PRO A 137 -12.26 -15.69 3.38
N VAL A 138 -12.98 -15.25 4.42
CA VAL A 138 -14.44 -15.17 4.37
C VAL A 138 -14.81 -14.09 3.37
N GLU A 139 -15.60 -14.43 2.34
CA GLU A 139 -16.15 -13.42 1.42
C GLU A 139 -17.08 -12.47 2.19
N ASP A 140 -16.75 -11.18 2.17
CA ASP A 140 -17.58 -10.15 2.80
C ASP A 140 -18.92 -10.06 2.05
N LYS A 141 -19.99 -10.53 2.70
CA LYS A 141 -21.35 -10.33 2.19
C LYS A 141 -21.66 -8.82 2.15
N PRO A 142 -22.19 -8.28 1.04
CA PRO A 142 -22.43 -6.84 0.87
C PRO A 142 -23.43 -6.27 1.89
N GLU A 143 -24.29 -7.11 2.48
CA GLU A 143 -25.28 -6.72 3.50
C GLU A 143 -24.64 -6.26 4.82
N LEU A 144 -23.41 -6.69 5.15
CA LEU A 144 -22.69 -6.27 6.36
C LEU A 144 -22.01 -4.89 6.22
N LEU A 145 -21.91 -4.36 4.99
CA LEU A 145 -21.22 -3.10 4.68
C LEU A 145 -22.12 -1.86 4.89
N LEU A 146 -23.44 -2.02 4.92
CA LEU A 146 -24.38 -0.91 5.15
C LEU A 146 -24.31 -0.35 6.58
N GLY A 147 -24.02 -1.19 7.58
CA GLY A 147 -23.85 -0.78 8.98
C GLY A 147 -22.48 -0.15 9.30
N LYS A 148 -21.47 -0.34 8.44
CA LYS A 148 -20.08 0.14 8.63
C LYS A 148 -19.75 1.45 7.91
N ARG A 149 -20.73 2.12 7.29
CA ARG A 149 -20.50 3.38 6.56
C ARG A 149 -19.94 4.50 7.42
N SER A 150 -20.19 4.52 8.73
CA SER A 150 -19.62 5.52 9.66
C SER A 150 -18.10 5.40 9.81
N SER A 151 -17.55 4.22 9.51
CA SER A 151 -16.12 3.93 9.54
C SER A 151 -15.48 3.97 8.14
N ALA A 152 -16.23 4.39 7.10
CA ALA A 152 -15.69 4.46 5.76
C ALA A 152 -14.52 5.44 5.65
N TYR A 153 -13.64 5.18 4.69
CA TYR A 153 -12.42 5.94 4.46
C TYR A 153 -11.94 5.83 3.00
N GLY A 154 -10.80 6.45 2.72
CA GLY A 154 -10.16 6.46 1.42
C GLY A 154 -10.86 7.39 0.44
N PHE A 155 -10.63 7.15 -0.85
CA PHE A 155 -11.19 7.99 -1.91
C PHE A 155 -12.72 8.04 -1.84
N ALA A 156 -13.26 9.24 -1.67
CA ALA A 156 -14.70 9.52 -1.59
C ALA A 156 -15.45 8.67 -0.54
N GLU A 157 -14.76 8.24 0.53
CA GLU A 157 -15.34 7.37 1.58
C GLU A 157 -15.95 6.07 1.00
N GLN A 158 -15.36 5.53 -0.07
CA GLN A 158 -15.86 4.33 -0.76
C GLN A 158 -15.32 3.01 -0.21
N HIS A 159 -14.31 3.05 0.67
CA HIS A 159 -13.67 1.86 1.20
C HIS A 159 -14.04 1.61 2.66
N THR A 160 -14.24 0.35 3.01
CA THR A 160 -14.49 -0.16 4.36
C THR A 160 -13.88 -1.56 4.48
N ALA A 161 -13.51 -1.98 5.69
CA ALA A 161 -13.02 -3.32 6.00
C ALA A 161 -11.72 -3.75 5.27
N VAL A 162 -10.98 -2.83 4.65
CA VAL A 162 -9.73 -3.13 3.94
C VAL A 162 -8.64 -3.57 4.93
N PHE A 163 -8.53 -2.89 6.07
CA PHE A 163 -7.48 -3.13 7.04
C PHE A 163 -7.74 -4.32 7.95
N SER A 164 -9.00 -4.77 8.08
CA SER A 164 -9.35 -6.00 8.79
C SER A 164 -8.61 -7.22 8.23
N LYS A 165 -8.31 -7.20 6.94
CA LYS A 165 -7.53 -8.22 6.25
C LYS A 165 -6.02 -7.96 6.31
N LEU A 166 -5.56 -6.77 6.67
CA LEU A 166 -4.16 -6.36 6.62
C LEU A 166 -3.59 -6.01 8.00
N GLN A 167 -4.17 -6.54 9.08
CA GLN A 167 -3.81 -6.15 10.46
C GLN A 167 -2.31 -6.25 10.77
N GLN A 168 -1.59 -7.21 10.17
CA GLN A 168 -0.15 -7.36 10.37
C GLN A 168 0.69 -6.30 9.65
N GLU A 169 0.21 -5.78 8.52
CA GLU A 169 0.89 -4.75 7.73
C GLU A 169 0.41 -3.34 8.08
N LEU A 170 -0.71 -3.22 8.81
CA LEU A 170 -1.32 -1.95 9.19
C LEU A 170 -0.32 -0.97 9.80
N PRO A 171 0.55 -1.35 10.77
CA PRO A 171 1.51 -0.40 11.36
C PRO A 171 2.54 0.15 10.38
N ALA A 172 2.82 -0.57 9.29
CA ALA A 172 3.73 -0.12 8.25
C ALA A 172 3.04 0.78 7.21
N LEU A 173 1.71 0.70 7.09
CA LEU A 173 0.93 1.39 6.07
C LEU A 173 0.27 2.68 6.59
N VAL A 174 -0.25 2.66 7.82
CA VAL A 174 -1.00 3.77 8.43
C VAL A 174 -0.68 3.90 9.92
N ASP A 175 -0.89 5.11 10.46
CA ASP A 175 -0.71 5.44 11.88
C ASP A 175 -1.98 5.17 12.70
N CYS A 176 -3.14 5.14 12.04
CA CYS A 176 -4.41 4.87 12.70
C CYS A 176 -4.45 3.40 13.15
N PRO A 177 -4.60 3.11 14.46
CA PRO A 177 -4.48 1.75 14.99
C PRO A 177 -5.65 0.83 14.59
N ASP A 178 -6.86 1.36 14.46
CA ASP A 178 -8.03 0.62 14.01
C ASP A 178 -8.91 1.45 13.06
N PRO A 179 -8.53 1.53 11.76
CA PRO A 179 -9.28 2.27 10.75
C PRO A 179 -10.72 1.81 10.57
N ASP A 180 -10.98 0.52 10.78
CA ASP A 180 -12.27 -0.13 10.49
C ASP A 180 -13.25 -0.04 11.66
N GLY A 181 -12.75 -0.04 12.90
CA GLY A 181 -13.56 0.16 14.10
C GLY A 181 -13.84 1.62 14.43
N MET A 182 -12.96 2.55 14.00
CA MET A 182 -13.09 3.97 14.33
C MET A 182 -13.88 4.77 13.30
N THR A 183 -14.78 5.61 13.79
CA THR A 183 -15.44 6.65 12.98
C THR A 183 -14.46 7.75 12.58
N GLY A 184 -14.78 8.52 11.54
CA GLY A 184 -13.94 9.66 11.13
C GLY A 184 -13.69 10.68 12.25
N HIS A 185 -14.65 10.88 13.17
CA HIS A 185 -14.47 11.76 14.32
C HIS A 185 -13.50 11.17 15.35
N GLU A 186 -13.63 9.90 15.68
CA GLU A 186 -12.73 9.21 16.61
C GLU A 186 -11.30 9.17 16.07
N ARG A 187 -11.13 8.90 14.76
CA ARG A 187 -9.82 8.95 14.09
C ARG A 187 -9.16 10.31 14.28
N ARG A 188 -9.92 11.39 14.08
CA ARG A 188 -9.44 12.75 14.26
C ARG A 188 -9.04 13.06 15.71
N VAL A 189 -9.85 12.68 16.69
CA VAL A 189 -9.55 12.91 18.12
C VAL A 189 -8.28 12.16 18.52
N ALA A 190 -8.17 10.88 18.12
CA ALA A 190 -6.99 10.07 18.38
C ALA A 190 -5.73 10.62 17.67
N ARG A 191 -5.86 11.09 16.43
CA ARG A 191 -4.76 11.73 15.69
C ARG A 191 -4.22 12.95 16.43
N LEU A 192 -5.10 13.85 16.87
CA LEU A 192 -4.70 15.07 17.57
C LEU A 192 -3.97 14.74 18.88
N ALA A 193 -4.44 13.74 19.63
CA ALA A 193 -3.78 13.26 20.84
C ALA A 193 -2.41 12.62 20.53
N HIS A 194 -2.32 11.85 19.45
CA HIS A 194 -1.07 11.22 19.01
C HIS A 194 -0.04 12.25 18.53
N GLU A 195 -0.45 13.27 17.78
CA GLU A 195 0.41 14.39 17.36
C GLU A 195 0.93 15.17 18.57
N GLU A 196 0.06 15.48 19.54
CA GLU A 196 0.46 16.15 20.78
C GLU A 196 1.52 15.34 21.55
N ALA A 197 1.33 14.02 21.65
CA ALA A 197 2.28 13.13 22.30
C ALA A 197 3.59 12.93 21.51
N SER A 198 3.54 13.07 20.18
CA SER A 198 4.70 12.89 19.29
C SER A 198 5.58 14.13 19.22
N PHE A 199 5.05 15.31 19.52
CA PHE A 199 5.81 16.55 19.49
C PHE A 199 6.95 16.50 20.52
N ASN A 200 8.18 16.74 20.06
CA ASN A 200 9.36 16.74 20.89
C ASN A 200 9.96 18.17 20.94
N PRO A 201 9.78 18.90 22.06
CA PRO A 201 10.28 20.26 22.20
C PRO A 201 11.81 20.35 22.11
N GLN A 202 12.55 19.35 22.61
CA GLN A 202 14.01 19.34 22.57
C GLN A 202 14.52 19.19 21.14
N HIS A 203 13.89 18.32 20.33
CA HIS A 203 14.24 18.17 18.92
C HIS A 203 13.96 19.45 18.13
N TYR A 204 12.79 20.06 18.36
CA TYR A 204 12.46 21.34 17.72
C TYR A 204 13.46 22.45 18.08
N LEU A 205 13.88 22.53 19.35
CA LEU A 205 14.89 23.48 19.79
C LEU A 205 16.27 23.20 19.21
N ALA A 206 16.65 21.92 19.06
CA ALA A 206 17.91 21.55 18.42
C ALA A 206 17.95 22.01 16.95
N ASP A 207 16.87 21.76 16.18
CA ASP A 207 16.77 22.21 14.79
C ASP A 207 16.81 23.75 14.67
N LEU A 208 16.28 24.45 15.67
CA LEU A 208 16.28 25.92 15.72
C LEU A 208 17.67 26.50 16.04
N MET A 209 18.47 25.83 16.86
CA MET A 209 19.73 26.36 17.38
C MET A 209 20.96 25.88 16.58
N ASP A 210 20.99 24.61 16.20
CA ASP A 210 22.18 23.93 15.68
C ASP A 210 22.08 23.63 14.17
N GLY A 211 20.91 23.81 13.55
CA GLY A 211 20.62 23.45 12.16
C GLY A 211 20.64 24.60 11.14
N ALA A 212 21.12 25.79 11.53
CA ALA A 212 20.90 27.02 10.75
C ALA A 212 21.42 26.96 9.30
N GLU A 213 22.62 26.41 9.05
CA GLU A 213 23.20 26.32 7.70
C GLU A 213 22.39 25.40 6.78
N MET A 214 22.06 24.19 7.27
CA MET A 214 21.23 23.24 6.51
C MET A 214 19.84 23.83 6.27
N MET A 215 19.27 24.46 7.29
CA MET A 215 17.96 25.08 7.21
C MET A 215 17.92 26.24 6.20
N GLU A 216 18.99 27.03 6.14
CA GLU A 216 19.16 28.09 5.14
C GLU A 216 19.25 27.49 3.73
N ALA A 217 20.05 26.45 3.52
CA ALA A 217 20.13 25.76 2.23
C ALA A 217 18.77 25.23 1.76
N LEU A 218 18.03 24.53 2.64
CA LEU A 218 16.69 24.02 2.36
C LEU A 218 15.68 25.14 2.07
N CYS A 219 15.77 26.29 2.74
CA CYS A 219 14.93 27.45 2.45
C CYS A 219 15.27 28.11 1.10
N GLN A 220 16.55 28.16 0.76
CA GLN A 220 17.03 28.78 -0.48
C GLN A 220 16.76 27.92 -1.71
N PHE A 221 16.68 26.60 -1.57
CA PHE A 221 16.33 25.69 -2.64
C PHE A 221 15.09 26.17 -3.42
N GLN A 222 15.24 26.26 -4.74
CA GLN A 222 14.18 26.70 -5.63
C GLN A 222 13.67 25.50 -6.43
N PRO A 223 12.47 24.98 -6.11
CA PRO A 223 11.90 23.89 -6.87
C PRO A 223 11.52 24.33 -8.30
N PRO A 224 11.41 23.38 -9.25
CA PRO A 224 11.20 23.70 -10.66
C PRO A 224 9.90 24.46 -10.91
N TRP A 225 8.86 24.20 -10.12
CA TRP A 225 7.55 24.86 -10.26
C TRP A 225 7.60 26.37 -10.00
N SER A 226 8.59 26.89 -9.26
CA SER A 226 8.76 28.34 -9.08
C SER A 226 9.10 29.03 -10.41
N GLN A 227 10.01 28.45 -11.19
CA GLN A 227 10.37 28.99 -12.52
C GLN A 227 9.25 28.77 -13.53
N GLN A 228 8.61 27.59 -13.48
CA GLN A 228 7.47 27.27 -14.35
C GLN A 228 6.31 28.25 -14.14
N LEU A 229 6.02 28.64 -12.89
CA LEU A 229 4.94 29.59 -12.59
C LEU A 229 5.24 30.99 -13.15
N VAL A 230 6.48 31.44 -13.09
CA VAL A 230 6.89 32.73 -13.71
C VAL A 230 6.69 32.67 -15.22
N ALA A 231 7.19 31.63 -15.88
CA ALA A 231 7.03 31.43 -17.31
C ALA A 231 5.55 31.35 -17.73
N TRP A 232 4.74 30.61 -16.97
CA TRP A 232 3.30 30.48 -17.16
C TRP A 232 2.59 31.85 -17.05
N THR A 233 2.93 32.62 -16.00
CA THR A 233 2.34 33.93 -15.75
C THR A 233 2.68 34.94 -16.87
N ASP A 234 3.92 34.92 -17.35
CA ASP A 234 4.38 35.80 -18.42
C ASP A 234 3.72 35.46 -19.77
N LYS A 235 3.55 34.16 -20.08
CA LYS A 235 2.82 33.70 -21.27
C LYS A 235 1.35 34.17 -21.20
N LYS A 236 0.70 34.02 -20.06
CA LYS A 236 -0.69 34.46 -19.84
C LYS A 236 -0.86 35.96 -20.04
N LYS A 237 0.06 36.79 -19.51
CA LYS A 237 0.06 38.24 -19.73
C LYS A 237 0.23 38.62 -21.21
N ARG A 238 1.07 37.92 -21.96
CA ARG A 238 1.27 38.14 -23.41
C ARG A 238 0.03 37.78 -24.22
N SER A 239 -0.66 36.69 -23.86
CA SER A 239 -1.93 36.31 -24.50
C SER A 239 -3.05 37.30 -24.20
N GLU A 240 -3.15 37.83 -22.98
CA GLU A 240 -4.17 38.80 -22.60
C GLU A 240 -3.90 40.19 -23.23
N GLY A 241 -2.63 40.60 -23.33
CA GLY A 241 -2.20 41.89 -23.91
C GLY A 241 -2.37 42.04 -25.43
N THR A 242 -2.66 40.96 -26.17
CA THR A 242 -2.82 40.97 -27.64
C THR A 242 -4.29 41.12 -28.08
N THR A 243 -5.24 41.32 -27.16
CA THR A 243 -6.69 41.32 -27.44
C THR A 243 -7.31 42.70 -27.70
N THR A 244 -6.53 43.70 -28.08
CA THR A 244 -7.05 44.92 -28.72
C THR A 244 -6.49 45.03 -30.13
N THR A 245 -7.38 44.95 -31.12
CA THR A 245 -7.14 45.17 -32.57
C THR A 245 -6.72 43.95 -33.41
N ALA A 246 -7.61 42.96 -33.58
CA ALA A 246 -7.92 42.38 -34.90
C ALA A 246 -9.05 41.34 -34.82
N LYS A 247 -10.20 41.66 -35.43
CA LYS A 247 -11.20 40.65 -35.80
C LYS A 247 -10.64 39.83 -36.97
N GLY A 248 -9.93 38.75 -36.68
CA GLY A 248 -9.54 37.74 -37.65
C GLY A 248 -9.92 36.35 -37.11
N LYS A 249 -10.59 35.53 -37.92
CA LYS A 249 -10.86 34.12 -37.64
C LYS A 249 -9.54 33.36 -37.58
N GLY A 250 -8.84 33.41 -36.46
CA GLY A 250 -7.72 32.54 -36.14
C GLY A 250 -8.23 31.30 -35.43
N GLN A 251 -7.88 30.13 -35.95
CA GLN A 251 -7.99 28.88 -35.21
C GLN A 251 -7.39 29.09 -33.82
N ARG A 252 -8.14 28.79 -32.75
CA ARG A 252 -7.53 28.63 -31.43
C ARG A 252 -6.44 27.58 -31.61
N GLU A 253 -5.18 27.96 -31.45
CA GLU A 253 -4.11 26.98 -31.26
C GLU A 253 -4.56 26.05 -30.12
N PRO A 254 -4.40 24.72 -30.26
CA PRO A 254 -4.73 23.81 -29.17
C PRO A 254 -3.96 24.28 -27.94
N ASP A 255 -4.63 24.29 -26.77
CA ASP A 255 -3.99 24.53 -25.48
C ASP A 255 -2.82 23.55 -25.36
N GLN A 256 -1.62 23.99 -25.75
CA GLN A 256 -0.41 23.20 -25.56
C GLN A 256 -0.09 23.35 -24.08
N ASP A 257 -0.19 22.22 -23.37
CA ASP A 257 0.27 22.08 -22.00
C ASP A 257 1.56 22.86 -21.80
N ILE A 258 1.52 23.78 -20.82
CA ILE A 258 2.66 24.65 -20.53
C ILE A 258 3.83 23.83 -19.97
N ILE A 259 3.54 22.64 -19.43
CA ILE A 259 4.51 21.66 -18.95
C ILE A 259 4.07 20.28 -19.46
N PRO A 260 4.74 19.69 -20.44
CA PRO A 260 4.38 18.36 -20.92
C PRO A 260 4.79 17.29 -19.90
N PHE A 261 3.99 16.24 -19.76
CA PHE A 261 4.39 15.04 -19.01
C PHE A 261 5.64 14.39 -19.64
N THR A 262 6.53 13.92 -18.78
CA THR A 262 7.67 13.08 -19.17
C THR A 262 7.18 11.72 -19.71
N ASP A 263 8.06 10.99 -20.39
CA ASP A 263 7.69 9.68 -20.91
C ASP A 263 7.46 8.67 -19.77
N GLU A 264 8.20 8.80 -18.67
CA GLU A 264 7.99 8.02 -17.44
C GLU A 264 6.62 8.31 -16.81
N GLU A 265 6.25 9.59 -16.67
CA GLU A 265 4.93 10.00 -16.15
C GLU A 265 3.80 9.48 -17.04
N ARG A 266 3.96 9.54 -18.37
CA ARG A 266 2.97 8.99 -19.31
C ARG A 266 2.79 7.49 -19.16
N VAL A 267 3.85 6.74 -18.84
CA VAL A 267 3.76 5.31 -18.57
C VAL A 267 3.01 5.07 -17.27
N GLN A 268 3.35 5.79 -16.20
CA GLN A 268 2.66 5.70 -14.91
C GLN A 268 1.15 6.05 -15.03
N LEU A 269 0.82 7.09 -15.81
CA LEU A 269 -0.57 7.49 -16.04
C LEU A 269 -1.39 6.42 -16.79
N LYS A 270 -0.75 5.55 -17.58
CA LYS A 270 -1.44 4.41 -18.23
C LYS A 270 -1.82 3.29 -17.26
N GLU A 271 -1.13 3.19 -16.12
CA GLU A 271 -1.44 2.19 -15.09
C GLU A 271 -2.69 2.58 -14.27
N LEU A 272 -3.11 3.85 -14.34
CA LEU A 272 -4.29 4.31 -13.63
C LEU A 272 -5.58 3.76 -14.25
N PRO A 273 -6.55 3.35 -13.42
CA PRO A 273 -7.80 2.81 -13.92
C PRO A 273 -8.62 3.91 -14.61
N ASN A 274 -9.02 3.66 -15.86
CA ASN A 274 -9.90 4.57 -16.59
C ASN A 274 -11.35 4.44 -16.09
N LYS A 275 -11.68 5.21 -15.04
CA LYS A 275 -12.99 5.23 -14.38
C LYS A 275 -13.57 6.63 -14.34
N GLU A 276 -14.84 6.74 -14.71
CA GLU A 276 -15.61 7.97 -14.53
C GLU A 276 -16.21 8.02 -13.13
N TYR A 277 -15.98 9.12 -12.42
CA TYR A 277 -16.48 9.33 -11.06
C TYR A 277 -17.59 10.38 -11.04
N LEU A 278 -18.80 9.98 -10.66
CA LEU A 278 -19.93 10.86 -10.45
C LEU A 278 -19.94 11.34 -8.99
N LEU A 279 -19.29 12.48 -8.73
CA LEU A 279 -19.11 13.03 -7.38
C LEU A 279 -19.96 14.28 -7.17
N ASP A 280 -20.67 14.33 -6.05
CA ASP A 280 -21.42 15.51 -5.64
C ASP A 280 -20.47 16.65 -5.22
N LYS A 281 -21.02 17.86 -5.02
CA LYS A 281 -20.21 19.04 -4.71
C LYS A 281 -19.54 18.93 -3.33
N ALA A 282 -20.19 18.29 -2.35
CA ALA A 282 -19.63 18.16 -1.01
C ALA A 282 -18.44 17.18 -1.02
N THR A 283 -18.58 16.01 -1.65
CA THR A 283 -17.47 15.05 -1.76
C THR A 283 -16.30 15.59 -2.58
N ARG A 284 -16.56 16.33 -3.67
CA ARG A 284 -15.46 17.00 -4.40
C ARG A 284 -14.69 17.98 -3.52
N ARG A 285 -15.37 18.72 -2.66
CA ARG A 285 -14.72 19.63 -1.72
C ARG A 285 -13.81 18.88 -0.73
N THR A 286 -14.27 17.77 -0.16
CA THR A 286 -13.45 16.99 0.78
C THR A 286 -12.22 16.39 0.08
N LEU A 287 -12.37 15.92 -1.16
CA LEU A 287 -11.26 15.42 -1.97
C LEU A 287 -10.24 16.51 -2.30
N TYR A 288 -10.66 17.72 -2.68
CA TYR A 288 -9.73 18.81 -2.91
C TYR A 288 -8.97 19.21 -1.65
N LEU A 289 -9.61 19.17 -0.48
CA LEU A 289 -8.93 19.42 0.79
C LEU A 289 -7.90 18.33 1.11
N GLY A 290 -8.23 17.05 0.85
CA GLY A 290 -7.26 15.95 0.95
C GLY A 290 -6.10 16.08 -0.05
N LEU A 291 -6.38 16.59 -1.27
CA LEU A 291 -5.33 16.88 -2.25
C LEU A 291 -4.37 17.95 -1.74
N VAL A 292 -4.87 19.01 -1.09
CA VAL A 292 -3.99 20.03 -0.46
C VAL A 292 -3.05 19.39 0.56
N ASP A 293 -3.54 18.47 1.39
CA ASP A 293 -2.73 17.75 2.39
C ASP A 293 -1.63 16.90 1.74
N VAL A 294 -1.98 16.14 0.69
CA VAL A 294 -1.02 15.27 -0.03
C VAL A 294 0.01 16.10 -0.80
N ILE A 295 -0.40 17.18 -1.47
CA ILE A 295 0.52 18.05 -2.21
C ILE A 295 1.45 18.80 -1.26
N PHE A 296 0.97 19.21 -0.07
CA PHE A 296 1.84 19.79 0.96
C PHE A 296 2.92 18.79 1.40
N ALA A 297 2.53 17.54 1.68
CA ALA A 297 3.47 16.49 2.07
C ALA A 297 4.50 16.18 0.96
N TYR A 298 4.06 16.15 -0.31
CA TYR A 298 4.94 16.01 -1.46
C TYR A 298 5.91 17.19 -1.59
N ALA A 299 5.42 18.43 -1.48
CA ALA A 299 6.26 19.63 -1.60
C ALA A 299 7.31 19.69 -0.47
N TYR A 300 6.97 19.24 0.73
CA TYR A 300 7.94 19.06 1.81
C TYR A 300 9.03 18.07 1.43
N ASP A 301 8.63 16.86 1.00
CA ASP A 301 9.58 15.81 0.62
C ASP A 301 10.53 16.25 -0.49
N TYR A 302 9.97 16.85 -1.54
CA TYR A 302 10.74 17.36 -2.68
C TYR A 302 11.76 18.41 -2.24
N ARG A 303 11.42 19.29 -1.29
CA ARG A 303 12.35 20.31 -0.79
C ARG A 303 13.48 19.70 0.03
N ILE A 304 13.18 18.77 0.94
CA ILE A 304 14.22 18.15 1.78
C ILE A 304 15.11 17.17 1.03
N THR A 305 14.65 16.68 -0.11
CA THR A 305 15.40 15.80 -1.01
C THR A 305 16.03 16.55 -2.19
N GLU A 306 15.87 17.88 -2.24
CA GLU A 306 16.34 18.74 -3.34
C GLU A 306 15.90 18.27 -4.74
N GLY A 307 14.75 17.57 -4.79
CA GLY A 307 14.14 17.02 -6.01
C GLY A 307 14.46 15.56 -6.33
N GLU A 308 15.30 14.89 -5.53
CA GLU A 308 15.67 13.48 -5.74
C GLU A 308 15.08 12.57 -4.66
N HIS A 309 13.90 12.00 -4.94
CA HIS A 309 13.25 11.08 -4.01
C HIS A 309 14.15 9.89 -3.62
N ASN A 310 14.06 9.50 -2.35
CA ASN A 310 14.83 8.39 -1.78
C ASN A 310 13.91 7.36 -1.10
N VAL A 311 14.50 6.38 -0.41
CA VAL A 311 13.77 5.28 0.23
C VAL A 311 12.81 5.75 1.33
N GLU A 312 13.06 6.91 1.94
CA GLU A 312 12.22 7.51 2.98
C GLU A 312 11.13 8.43 2.42
N SER A 313 11.17 8.79 1.13
CA SER A 313 10.22 9.73 0.52
C SER A 313 8.77 9.29 0.68
N ALA A 314 8.48 8.02 0.38
CA ALA A 314 7.13 7.49 0.55
C ALA A 314 6.67 7.51 2.01
N TRP A 315 7.57 7.18 2.94
CA TRP A 315 7.29 7.22 4.38
C TRP A 315 7.03 8.66 4.84
N ASN A 316 7.86 9.61 4.43
CA ASN A 316 7.77 11.01 4.79
C ASN A 316 6.46 11.62 4.29
N ILE A 317 6.10 11.39 3.02
CA ILE A 317 4.83 11.86 2.45
C ILE A 317 3.64 11.25 3.20
N CYS A 318 3.66 9.94 3.47
CA CYS A 318 2.59 9.26 4.19
C CYS A 318 2.45 9.78 5.62
N LYS A 319 3.57 9.95 6.34
CA LYS A 319 3.58 10.50 7.71
C LYS A 319 3.13 11.95 7.74
N LEU A 320 3.47 12.78 6.78
CA LEU A 320 3.04 14.18 6.80
C LEU A 320 1.59 14.35 6.40
N SER A 321 1.08 13.56 5.46
CA SER A 321 -0.33 13.59 5.07
C SER A 321 -1.20 12.83 6.07
N SER A 322 -2.06 13.55 6.78
CA SER A 322 -3.09 12.95 7.63
C SER A 322 -4.17 12.20 6.83
N THR A 323 -4.40 12.58 5.57
CA THR A 323 -5.28 11.84 4.66
C THR A 323 -4.73 10.45 4.35
N LEU A 324 -3.41 10.27 4.31
CA LEU A 324 -2.78 8.97 4.11
C LEU A 324 -2.59 8.21 5.43
N SER A 325 -1.89 8.80 6.40
CA SER A 325 -1.54 8.13 7.67
C SER A 325 -2.73 7.87 8.60
N TRP A 326 -3.72 8.75 8.62
CA TRP A 326 -4.86 8.66 9.55
C TRP A 326 -6.22 8.54 8.85
N LEU A 327 -6.22 8.50 7.51
CA LEU A 327 -7.44 8.43 6.71
C LEU A 327 -8.43 9.55 7.06
N GLU A 328 -7.87 10.74 7.35
CA GLU A 328 -8.62 11.94 7.71
C GLU A 328 -9.39 12.48 6.49
N VAL A 329 -10.65 12.83 6.72
CA VAL A 329 -11.52 13.45 5.72
C VAL A 329 -11.84 14.88 6.17
N PHE A 330 -11.17 15.84 5.56
CA PHE A 330 -11.37 17.24 5.85
C PHE A 330 -12.71 17.74 5.31
N ARG A 331 -13.58 18.24 6.21
CA ARG A 331 -14.89 18.81 5.87
C ARG A 331 -14.98 20.32 6.08
N GLY A 332 -14.04 20.89 6.84
CA GLY A 332 -14.02 22.28 7.23
C GLY A 332 -13.39 23.19 6.18
N ARG A 333 -12.49 24.06 6.63
CA ARG A 333 -11.83 25.06 5.78
C ARG A 333 -10.40 24.63 5.45
N VAL A 334 -9.77 25.29 4.49
CA VAL A 334 -8.40 24.95 4.06
C VAL A 334 -7.37 25.22 5.16
N GLU A 335 -7.64 26.20 6.02
CA GLU A 335 -6.80 26.56 7.17
C GLU A 335 -6.62 25.40 8.14
N GLU A 336 -7.65 24.55 8.25
CA GLU A 336 -7.61 23.34 9.08
C GLU A 336 -6.64 22.29 8.52
N VAL A 337 -6.59 22.16 7.19
CA VAL A 337 -5.63 21.30 6.48
C VAL A 337 -4.23 21.84 6.70
N ILE A 338 -4.02 23.13 6.47
CA ILE A 338 -2.70 23.77 6.64
C ILE A 338 -2.20 23.64 8.07
N TYR A 339 -3.05 23.88 9.07
CA TYR A 339 -2.69 23.69 10.48
C TYR A 339 -2.32 22.24 10.79
N CYS A 340 -3.07 21.28 10.24
CA CYS A 340 -2.76 19.87 10.36
C CYS A 340 -1.38 19.54 9.75
N SER A 341 -1.16 19.85 8.48
CA SER A 341 0.10 19.52 7.80
C SER A 341 1.31 20.24 8.43
N ALA A 342 1.13 21.51 8.85
CA ALA A 342 2.16 22.26 9.58
C ALA A 342 2.52 21.61 10.92
N ARG A 343 1.53 21.18 11.71
CA ARG A 343 1.78 20.47 12.98
C ARG A 343 2.57 19.19 12.75
N ARG A 344 2.15 18.37 11.78
CA ARG A 344 2.80 17.10 11.46
C ARG A 344 4.25 17.32 10.99
N CYS A 345 4.50 18.37 10.21
CA CYS A 345 5.83 18.80 9.80
C CYS A 345 6.75 19.16 10.98
N LEU A 346 6.20 19.61 12.11
CA LEU A 346 6.95 19.91 13.32
C LEU A 346 7.04 18.73 14.30
N CYS A 347 6.36 17.62 14.03
CA CYS A 347 6.32 16.45 14.92
C CYS A 347 7.17 15.29 14.41
N TYR A 348 7.10 14.98 13.11
CA TYR A 348 7.56 13.70 12.58
C TYR A 348 8.90 13.73 11.84
N PRO A 349 9.10 14.61 10.84
CA PRO A 349 10.20 14.43 9.90
C PRO A 349 11.55 14.81 10.52
N LEU A 350 12.62 14.60 9.75
CA LEU A 350 13.99 14.90 10.16
C LEU A 350 14.20 16.38 10.47
N TYR A 351 13.66 17.29 9.63
CA TYR A 351 13.83 18.74 9.79
C TYR A 351 12.53 19.39 10.28
N ARG A 352 12.50 19.83 11.54
CA ARG A 352 11.30 20.37 12.21
C ARG A 352 11.46 21.86 12.47
N HIS A 353 11.23 22.66 11.43
CA HIS A 353 11.44 24.11 11.53
C HIS A 353 10.29 24.91 10.91
N TRP A 354 9.84 25.95 11.61
CA TRP A 354 8.69 26.76 11.17
C TRP A 354 8.93 27.48 9.83
N GLN A 355 10.14 27.98 9.58
CA GLN A 355 10.43 28.62 8.29
C GLN A 355 10.31 27.62 7.12
N LEU A 356 10.62 26.33 7.34
CA LEU A 356 10.50 25.30 6.32
C LEU A 356 9.03 25.10 5.97
N VAL A 357 8.17 25.04 6.99
CA VAL A 357 6.72 24.98 6.83
C VAL A 357 6.21 26.13 5.96
N GLN A 358 6.73 27.35 6.17
CA GLN A 358 6.33 28.52 5.37
C GLN A 358 6.79 28.40 3.90
N CYS A 359 8.02 27.93 3.65
CA CYS A 359 8.51 27.68 2.30
C CYS A 359 7.67 26.60 1.60
N VAL A 360 7.38 25.49 2.28
CA VAL A 360 6.56 24.40 1.72
C VAL A 360 5.12 24.84 1.46
N LEU A 361 4.54 25.68 2.31
CA LEU A 361 3.22 26.26 2.05
C LEU A 361 3.25 27.16 0.81
N HIS A 362 4.33 27.91 0.61
CA HIS A 362 4.52 28.71 -0.60
C HIS A 362 4.61 27.81 -1.84
N ASP A 363 5.40 26.74 -1.79
CA ASP A 363 5.53 25.76 -2.87
C ASP A 363 4.19 25.12 -3.23
N THR A 364 3.45 24.67 -2.22
CA THR A 364 2.10 24.11 -2.36
C THR A 364 1.18 25.10 -3.09
N THR A 365 1.24 26.38 -2.72
CA THR A 365 0.46 27.45 -3.37
C THR A 365 0.87 27.60 -4.84
N GLN A 366 2.17 27.60 -5.14
CA GLN A 366 2.68 27.69 -6.51
C GLN A 366 2.19 26.54 -7.39
N LEU A 367 2.22 25.31 -6.87
CA LEU A 367 1.70 24.12 -7.57
C LEU A 367 0.21 24.27 -7.89
N PHE A 368 -0.61 24.73 -6.94
CA PHE A 368 -2.03 24.97 -7.22
C PHE A 368 -2.29 26.14 -8.17
N LEU A 369 -1.41 27.16 -8.20
CA LEU A 369 -1.54 28.29 -9.12
C LEU A 369 -1.19 27.93 -10.57
N LEU A 370 -0.28 26.97 -10.78
CA LEU A 370 0.01 26.41 -12.11
C LEU A 370 -1.22 25.71 -12.71
N GLY A 371 -2.09 25.17 -11.85
CA GLY A 371 -3.34 24.52 -12.25
C GLY A 371 -3.11 23.14 -12.89
N ASN A 372 -4.17 22.60 -13.49
CA ASN A 372 -4.10 21.33 -14.18
C ASN A 372 -3.49 21.50 -15.58
N LEU A 373 -2.58 20.60 -15.92
CA LEU A 373 -2.18 20.31 -17.30
C LEU A 373 -3.37 19.60 -17.97
N HIS A 374 -3.87 20.13 -19.08
CA HIS A 374 -5.12 19.72 -19.70
C HIS A 374 -4.95 19.47 -21.19
#